data_AF-L7EWA7-F1
#
_entry.id   AF-L7EWA7-F1
#
_cell.length_a   1.000
_cell.length_b   1.000
_cell.length_c   1.000
_cell.angle_alpha   90.00
_cell.angle_beta   90.00
_cell.angle_gamma   90.00
#
_symmetry.space_group_name_H-M   'P 1'
#
loop_
_entity.id
_entity.type
_entity.pdbx_description
1 polymer ?
#
loop_
_entity_poly.entity_id
_entity_poly.type
_entity_poly.pdbx_seq_one_letter_code
_entity_poly.pdbx_strand_id
1 'polypeptide(L)'
;MFALSVLRTREAPTTSKGAASANEAQPKGSSVCAAPHENPRRRRPDIAVTSPVPPDAGDPPGGRTLSDVHDEITKAAEETSAGPQPRPQSLMFALFGSYVLEEGLGHVYSGSIIDVLARAGVGEHAVRSTLTRMVNRGLLQRQRHGRRMYFGLTPQTAEILMDGKRRLWQTGAVNEEWDGTWTLLGFSLPESWQRQRHDLRSRLTWSGFGALYSGLWIAPGDIDASALVSELGLAAHVKIFHARADDATDIGLMIRDTWDLAGVGARYAEFEQRWSGWPGTGADDPLGVRLRVISEWLDTIRTDPRLPAGHLPPDWPARAAQETFHRIARQTDAPARQMAGELLETAPVQVP
;
A
#
# COMPACT_ATOMS: atom_id res chain seq x y z
N MET A 1 -4.85 -0.05 -0.35
CA MET A 1 -5.07 0.28 1.07
C MET A 1 -4.03 -0.45 1.90
N PHE A 2 -3.39 0.04 2.95
CA PHE A 2 -2.92 1.35 3.43
C PHE A 2 -3.58 2.65 2.98
N ALA A 3 -4.92 2.71 3.04
CA ALA A 3 -5.64 3.97 3.17
C ALA A 3 -6.31 3.94 4.55
N LEU A 4 -5.52 4.19 5.60
CA LEU A 4 -6.01 4.57 6.94
C LEU A 4 -4.80 4.95 7.79
N SER A 5 -4.25 6.13 7.52
CA SER A 5 -3.57 6.94 8.53
C SER A 5 -3.40 8.35 7.96
N VAL A 6 -4.41 9.20 8.17
CA VAL A 6 -4.28 10.61 8.62
C VAL A 6 -5.68 11.10 9.00
N LEU A 7 -6.06 10.96 10.26
CA LEU A 7 -6.83 11.98 10.98
C LEU A 7 -6.34 11.99 12.44
N ARG A 8 -5.32 12.80 12.71
CA ARG A 8 -5.23 13.43 14.02
C ARG A 8 -4.99 14.92 13.86
N THR A 9 -5.99 15.64 14.31
CA THR A 9 -6.21 17.06 14.25
C THR A 9 -5.11 17.82 15.00
N ARG A 10 -4.75 18.97 14.44
CA ARG A 10 -3.98 20.04 15.09
C ARG A 10 -4.63 20.41 16.44
N GLU A 11 -3.83 20.48 17.49
CA GLU A 11 -4.07 21.43 18.59
C GLU A 11 -2.87 22.37 18.69
N ALA A 12 -3.18 23.66 18.66
CA ALA A 12 -2.24 24.77 18.84
C ALA A 12 -2.20 25.17 20.34
N PRO A 13 -1.24 26.01 20.77
CA PRO A 13 -0.64 25.92 22.10
C PRO A 13 -1.41 26.73 23.15
N THR A 14 -1.46 26.20 24.37
CA THR A 14 -1.74 26.99 25.57
C THR A 14 -0.43 27.23 26.34
N THR A 15 -0.02 28.49 26.37
CA THR A 15 1.03 29.00 27.23
C THR A 15 0.54 29.17 28.67
N SER A 16 1.53 29.15 29.57
CA SER A 16 1.62 29.88 30.85
C SER A 16 1.36 29.14 32.18
N LYS A 17 2.52 28.87 32.83
CA LYS A 17 2.91 29.17 34.22
C LYS A 17 2.45 28.27 35.37
N GLY A 18 3.46 27.72 36.07
CA GLY A 18 3.70 28.11 37.47
C GLY A 18 4.06 26.98 38.44
N ALA A 19 5.25 27.11 39.06
CA ALA A 19 5.71 26.59 40.36
C ALA A 19 5.86 25.05 40.49
N ALA A 20 7.06 24.50 40.63
CA ALA A 20 8.02 24.57 41.74
C ALA A 20 7.71 23.64 42.93
N SER A 21 8.73 22.82 43.22
CA SER A 21 9.13 22.23 44.50
C SER A 21 8.84 20.75 44.76
N ALA A 22 9.94 20.10 45.14
CA ALA A 22 10.16 18.75 45.62
C ALA A 22 9.26 18.34 46.79
N ASN A 23 9.03 17.04 46.98
CA ASN A 23 9.73 16.33 48.06
C ASN A 23 9.64 14.79 47.94
N GLU A 24 10.70 14.21 48.47
CA GLU A 24 11.07 12.83 48.69
C GLU A 24 10.19 12.14 49.77
N ALA A 25 10.07 10.80 49.69
CA ALA A 25 10.03 9.82 50.81
C ALA A 25 9.06 8.64 50.58
N GLN A 26 9.65 7.47 50.33
CA GLN A 26 9.20 6.15 50.82
C GLN A 26 10.07 5.79 52.04
N PRO A 27 9.94 4.63 52.72
CA PRO A 27 8.84 3.67 52.86
C PRO A 27 8.67 3.19 54.33
N LYS A 28 7.75 2.22 54.56
CA LYS A 28 7.69 1.15 55.61
C LYS A 28 6.20 0.94 55.98
N GLY A 29 5.67 -0.27 56.14
CA GLY A 29 6.21 -1.61 56.11
C GLY A 29 5.11 -2.63 56.49
N SER A 30 5.36 -3.89 56.14
CA SER A 30 5.04 -5.10 56.90
C SER A 30 3.58 -5.57 57.11
N SER A 31 3.29 -6.71 56.46
CA SER A 31 3.25 -8.05 57.08
C SER A 31 1.89 -8.76 57.29
N VAL A 32 1.98 -10.07 56.99
CA VAL A 32 1.26 -11.25 57.50
C VAL A 32 0.01 -11.77 56.78
N CYS A 33 0.15 -13.03 56.36
CA CYS A 33 -0.82 -14.00 55.88
C CYS A 33 -1.86 -14.42 56.92
N ALA A 34 -3.08 -14.76 56.47
CA ALA A 34 -3.85 -15.91 57.00
C ALA A 34 -5.02 -16.25 56.05
N ALA A 35 -5.04 -17.48 55.55
CA ALA A 35 -6.24 -18.20 55.09
C ALA A 35 -6.78 -19.05 56.27
N PRO A 36 -7.84 -19.88 56.16
CA PRO A 36 -8.85 -20.02 55.10
C PRO A 36 -10.30 -19.95 55.66
N HIS A 37 -11.31 -19.80 54.80
CA HIS A 37 -12.69 -20.13 55.16
C HIS A 37 -13.37 -20.91 54.04
N GLU A 38 -13.81 -22.10 54.40
CA GLU A 38 -14.50 -23.07 53.55
C GLU A 38 -16.02 -23.01 53.81
N ASN A 39 -16.78 -23.47 52.81
CA ASN A 39 -18.19 -23.94 52.83
C ASN A 39 -19.30 -22.88 52.58
N PRO A 40 -20.53 -23.24 52.11
CA PRO A 40 -20.99 -24.43 51.36
C PRO A 40 -21.77 -24.10 50.06
N ARG A 41 -21.94 -25.16 49.26
CA ARG A 41 -22.90 -25.35 48.17
C ARG A 41 -24.23 -24.59 48.35
N ARG A 42 -24.63 -23.81 47.33
CA ARG A 42 -26.04 -23.49 47.05
C ARG A 42 -26.37 -23.83 45.59
N ARG A 43 -27.32 -24.75 45.44
CA ARG A 43 -28.03 -25.08 44.20
C ARG A 43 -29.13 -24.05 43.93
N ARG A 44 -29.41 -23.85 42.63
CA ARG A 44 -30.65 -23.42 41.93
C ARG A 44 -30.48 -22.13 41.12
N PRO A 45 -31.25 -21.93 40.02
CA PRO A 45 -31.84 -22.88 39.07
C PRO A 45 -31.48 -22.53 37.61
N ASP A 46 -31.74 -23.47 36.70
CA ASP A 46 -31.64 -23.28 35.25
C ASP A 46 -32.55 -22.12 34.79
N ILE A 47 -31.93 -21.07 34.24
CA ILE A 47 -32.61 -20.05 33.44
C ILE A 47 -32.25 -20.34 31.99
N ALA A 48 -33.23 -20.81 31.23
CA ALA A 48 -33.14 -20.92 29.79
C ALA A 48 -32.95 -19.52 29.19
N VAL A 49 -31.73 -19.24 28.72
CA VAL A 49 -31.45 -18.09 27.87
C VAL A 49 -31.82 -18.48 26.44
N THR A 50 -33.04 -18.15 26.04
CA THR A 50 -33.40 -18.05 24.62
C THR A 50 -32.66 -16.87 24.02
N SER A 51 -31.59 -17.12 23.27
CA SER A 51 -30.97 -16.10 22.41
C SER A 51 -31.96 -15.64 21.35
N PRO A 52 -32.13 -14.32 21.11
CA PRO A 52 -32.88 -13.84 19.96
C PRO A 52 -32.08 -14.16 18.69
N VAL A 53 -32.75 -14.81 17.74
CA VAL A 53 -32.30 -14.88 16.34
C VAL A 53 -32.29 -13.44 15.80
N PRO A 54 -31.16 -12.89 15.32
CA PRO A 54 -31.17 -11.57 14.70
C PRO A 54 -32.02 -11.62 13.41
N PRO A 55 -32.77 -10.55 13.11
CA PRO A 55 -33.56 -10.49 11.89
C PRO A 55 -32.62 -10.54 10.67
N ASP A 56 -33.06 -11.32 9.70
CA ASP A 56 -32.51 -11.48 8.35
C ASP A 56 -32.05 -10.12 7.79
N ALA A 57 -30.76 -9.85 7.90
CA ALA A 57 -30.12 -8.71 7.26
C ALA A 57 -30.02 -9.07 5.78
N GLY A 58 -31.06 -8.72 5.03
CA GLY A 58 -31.06 -8.82 3.59
C GLY A 58 -29.76 -8.24 3.02
N ASP A 59 -29.22 -8.95 2.02
CA ASP A 59 -27.98 -8.60 1.33
C ASP A 59 -27.92 -7.09 1.06
N PRO A 60 -26.86 -6.38 1.49
CA PRO A 60 -26.65 -5.01 1.07
C PRO A 60 -26.52 -4.99 -0.46
N PRO A 61 -27.05 -3.97 -1.16
CA PRO A 61 -26.89 -3.86 -2.60
C PRO A 61 -25.39 -3.86 -2.93
N GLY A 62 -24.96 -4.83 -3.74
CA GLY A 62 -23.56 -5.10 -4.05
C GLY A 62 -22.83 -3.92 -4.69
N GLY A 63 -22.27 -3.06 -3.84
CA GLY A 63 -21.25 -2.08 -4.21
C GLY A 63 -19.88 -2.71 -4.11
N ARG A 64 -19.07 -2.59 -5.17
CA ARG A 64 -17.68 -3.07 -5.18
C ARG A 64 -16.88 -2.34 -4.09
N THR A 65 -16.11 -3.07 -3.30
CA THR A 65 -15.29 -2.49 -2.22
C THR A 65 -13.97 -1.92 -2.77
N LEU A 66 -13.34 -1.02 -2.00
CA LEU A 66 -11.97 -0.54 -2.26
C LEU A 66 -10.97 -1.69 -2.43
N SER A 67 -11.27 -2.78 -1.77
CA SER A 67 -10.49 -3.99 -1.71
C SER A 67 -10.68 -4.88 -2.94
N ASP A 68 -11.88 -4.94 -3.52
CA ASP A 68 -12.16 -5.67 -4.77
C ASP A 68 -11.44 -5.02 -5.96
N VAL A 69 -11.40 -3.69 -5.99
CA VAL A 69 -10.68 -2.94 -7.04
C VAL A 69 -9.17 -3.01 -6.82
N HIS A 70 -8.71 -3.03 -5.56
CA HIS A 70 -7.31 -3.27 -5.26
C HIS A 70 -6.89 -4.69 -5.68
N ASP A 71 -7.67 -5.71 -5.34
CA ASP A 71 -7.45 -7.10 -5.73
C ASP A 71 -7.59 -7.28 -7.25
N GLU A 72 -8.42 -6.51 -7.95
CA GLU A 72 -8.51 -6.52 -9.43
C GLU A 72 -7.36 -5.78 -10.12
N ILE A 73 -6.91 -4.63 -9.60
CA ILE A 73 -5.66 -3.97 -10.07
C ILE A 73 -4.48 -4.94 -9.90
N THR A 74 -4.51 -5.70 -8.82
CA THR A 74 -3.49 -6.67 -8.43
C THR A 74 -3.54 -7.93 -9.30
N LYS A 75 -4.72 -8.54 -9.46
CA LYS A 75 -4.96 -9.72 -10.31
C LYS A 75 -4.75 -9.43 -11.80
N ALA A 76 -5.12 -8.23 -12.25
CA ALA A 76 -4.80 -7.76 -13.59
C ALA A 76 -3.30 -7.59 -13.84
N ALA A 77 -2.52 -7.34 -12.78
CA ALA A 77 -1.06 -7.31 -12.85
C ALA A 77 -0.44 -8.71 -12.78
N GLU A 78 -1.13 -9.69 -12.19
CA GLU A 78 -0.70 -11.10 -12.09
C GLU A 78 -0.99 -11.93 -13.36
N GLU A 79 -2.11 -11.70 -14.06
CA GLU A 79 -2.55 -12.49 -15.23
C GLU A 79 -1.78 -12.22 -16.56
N THR A 80 -0.60 -11.59 -16.55
CA THR A 80 0.13 -11.23 -17.79
C THR A 80 1.65 -11.35 -17.63
N SER A 81 2.13 -12.57 -17.38
CA SER A 81 3.57 -12.91 -17.38
C SER A 81 4.05 -13.35 -18.77
N ALA A 82 4.60 -12.43 -19.57
CA ALA A 82 5.59 -12.72 -20.61
C ALA A 82 6.27 -11.44 -21.15
N GLY A 83 7.50 -11.16 -20.70
CA GLY A 83 8.46 -10.25 -21.35
C GLY A 83 8.61 -8.80 -20.82
N PRO A 84 9.74 -8.12 -21.09
CA PRO A 84 10.14 -6.82 -20.53
C PRO A 84 9.51 -5.62 -21.25
N GLN A 85 8.32 -5.79 -21.83
CA GLN A 85 7.63 -4.70 -22.53
C GLN A 85 6.94 -3.79 -21.51
N PRO A 86 6.98 -2.46 -21.70
CA PRO A 86 6.34 -1.54 -20.78
C PRO A 86 4.83 -1.79 -20.75
N ARG A 87 4.32 -2.12 -19.56
CA ARG A 87 2.93 -2.50 -19.35
C ARG A 87 2.03 -1.29 -19.56
N PRO A 88 1.11 -1.29 -20.55
CA PRO A 88 0.32 -0.11 -20.87
C PRO A 88 -0.50 0.42 -19.69
N GLN A 89 -1.01 -0.47 -18.83
CA GLN A 89 -1.78 -0.07 -17.65
C GLN A 89 -0.90 0.63 -16.60
N SER A 90 0.31 0.12 -16.34
CA SER A 90 1.26 0.74 -15.40
C SER A 90 1.72 2.11 -15.90
N LEU A 91 1.98 2.25 -17.20
CA LEU A 91 2.26 3.54 -17.82
C LEU A 91 1.06 4.50 -17.76
N MET A 92 -0.17 3.97 -17.92
CA MET A 92 -1.39 4.77 -17.76
C MET A 92 -1.45 5.32 -16.32
N PHE A 93 -1.19 4.50 -15.30
CA PHE A 93 -1.15 4.97 -13.92
C PHE A 93 -0.01 5.97 -13.67
N ALA A 94 1.16 5.79 -14.28
CA ALA A 94 2.24 6.77 -14.21
C ALA A 94 1.81 8.12 -14.82
N LEU A 95 1.13 8.11 -15.97
CA LEU A 95 0.59 9.32 -16.64
C LEU A 95 -0.48 10.00 -15.79
N PHE A 96 -1.54 9.27 -15.42
CA PHE A 96 -2.64 9.84 -14.64
C PHE A 96 -2.17 10.27 -13.25
N GLY A 97 -1.28 9.52 -12.61
CA GLY A 97 -0.73 9.85 -11.31
C GLY A 97 0.16 11.09 -11.34
N SER A 98 1.01 11.25 -12.36
CA SER A 98 1.99 12.35 -12.42
C SER A 98 1.41 13.66 -12.96
N TYR A 99 0.38 13.60 -13.81
CA TYR A 99 -0.09 14.79 -14.53
C TYR A 99 -1.57 15.08 -14.27
N VAL A 100 -2.43 14.07 -14.22
CA VAL A 100 -3.87 14.30 -14.02
C VAL A 100 -4.17 14.57 -12.54
N LEU A 101 -3.63 13.73 -11.66
CA LEU A 101 -3.81 13.89 -10.22
C LEU A 101 -3.00 15.06 -9.64
N GLU A 102 -1.73 15.24 -10.04
CA GLU A 102 -0.88 16.29 -9.45
C GLU A 102 -1.27 17.69 -9.92
N GLU A 103 -1.62 17.84 -11.19
CA GLU A 103 -1.97 19.15 -11.77
C GLU A 103 -3.48 19.42 -11.70
N GLY A 104 -4.26 18.49 -11.14
CA GLY A 104 -5.71 18.62 -10.99
C GLY A 104 -6.46 18.65 -12.33
N LEU A 105 -5.88 18.03 -13.36
CA LEU A 105 -6.52 17.97 -14.68
C LEU A 105 -7.78 17.11 -14.55
N GLY A 106 -8.85 17.53 -15.22
CA GLY A 106 -10.13 16.83 -15.21
C GLY A 106 -10.07 15.54 -16.04
N HIS A 107 -10.61 15.62 -17.26
CA HIS A 107 -10.54 14.50 -18.19
C HIS A 107 -9.57 14.80 -19.32
N VAL A 108 -8.82 13.79 -19.76
CA VAL A 108 -7.80 13.88 -20.81
C VAL A 108 -8.30 13.21 -22.08
N TYR A 109 -8.11 13.86 -23.23
CA TYR A 109 -8.49 13.34 -24.54
C TYR A 109 -7.76 12.03 -24.87
N SER A 110 -8.47 11.07 -25.44
CA SER A 110 -7.90 9.78 -25.83
C SER A 110 -6.73 9.90 -26.80
N GLY A 111 -6.79 10.85 -27.74
CA GLY A 111 -5.73 11.04 -28.75
C GLY A 111 -4.43 11.49 -28.11
N SER A 112 -4.47 12.46 -27.20
CA SER A 112 -3.26 12.90 -26.49
C SER A 112 -2.70 11.83 -25.55
N ILE A 113 -3.55 10.97 -24.95
CA ILE A 113 -3.07 9.80 -24.20
C ILE A 113 -2.29 8.84 -25.12
N ILE A 114 -2.81 8.58 -26.33
CA ILE A 114 -2.12 7.75 -27.32
C ILE A 114 -0.78 8.35 -27.70
N ASP A 115 -0.74 9.65 -28.01
CA ASP A 115 0.48 10.36 -28.40
C ASP A 115 1.55 10.34 -27.30
N VAL A 116 1.14 10.47 -26.04
CA VAL A 116 2.05 10.41 -24.89
C VAL A 116 2.56 8.99 -24.64
N LEU A 117 1.69 7.98 -24.66
CA LEU A 117 2.11 6.59 -24.44
C LEU A 117 2.95 6.03 -25.61
N ALA A 118 2.77 6.54 -26.82
CA ALA A 118 3.62 6.19 -27.96
C ALA A 118 5.10 6.53 -27.71
N ARG A 119 5.39 7.65 -27.03
CA ARG A 119 6.75 8.04 -26.62
C ARG A 119 7.36 7.10 -25.60
N ALA A 120 6.50 6.43 -24.81
CA ALA A 120 6.91 5.37 -23.90
C ALA A 120 7.09 4.00 -24.59
N GLY A 121 6.77 3.90 -25.89
CA GLY A 121 6.91 2.67 -26.69
C GLY A 121 5.62 1.85 -26.82
N VAL A 122 4.45 2.40 -26.47
CA VAL A 122 3.18 1.66 -26.53
C VAL A 122 2.39 2.01 -27.79
N GLY A 123 2.04 1.00 -28.58
CA GLY A 123 1.22 1.17 -29.78
C GLY A 123 -0.23 1.57 -29.49
N GLU A 124 -0.84 2.34 -30.39
CA GLU A 124 -2.20 2.87 -30.27
C GLU A 124 -3.25 1.81 -29.89
N HIS A 125 -3.21 0.64 -30.54
CA HIS A 125 -4.16 -0.44 -30.25
C HIS A 125 -4.10 -0.90 -28.78
N ALA A 126 -2.89 -0.99 -28.22
CA ALA A 126 -2.69 -1.38 -26.82
C ALA A 126 -3.19 -0.30 -25.85
N VAL A 127 -3.02 0.99 -26.20
CA VAL A 127 -3.56 2.11 -25.42
C VAL A 127 -5.09 2.07 -25.40
N ARG A 128 -5.74 1.98 -26.56
CA ARG A 128 -7.22 1.95 -26.66
C ARG A 128 -7.84 0.74 -25.95
N SER A 129 -7.22 -0.44 -26.12
CA SER A 129 -7.64 -1.66 -25.40
C SER A 129 -7.52 -1.48 -23.89
N THR A 130 -6.42 -0.89 -23.42
CA THR A 130 -6.20 -0.65 -21.99
C THR A 130 -7.15 0.38 -21.41
N LEU A 131 -7.41 1.50 -22.10
CA LEU A 131 -8.43 2.47 -21.70
C LEU A 131 -9.81 1.82 -21.54
N THR A 132 -10.20 0.99 -22.51
CA THR A 132 -11.49 0.27 -22.46
C THR A 132 -11.55 -0.67 -21.26
N ARG A 133 -10.49 -1.45 -21.01
CA ARG A 133 -10.41 -2.34 -19.84
C ARG A 133 -10.46 -1.57 -18.53
N MET A 134 -9.73 -0.47 -18.42
CA MET A 134 -9.71 0.35 -17.21
C MET A 134 -11.08 0.98 -16.92
N VAL A 135 -11.82 1.41 -17.94
CA VAL A 135 -13.22 1.86 -17.77
C VAL A 135 -14.12 0.72 -17.31
N ASN A 136 -14.04 -0.45 -17.96
CA ASN A 136 -14.87 -1.60 -17.60
C ASN A 136 -14.62 -2.10 -16.17
N ARG A 137 -13.42 -1.86 -15.64
CA ARG A 137 -13.03 -2.17 -14.26
C ARG A 137 -13.36 -1.04 -13.26
N GLY A 138 -13.91 0.08 -13.70
CA GLY A 138 -14.22 1.22 -12.81
C GLY A 138 -13.00 2.02 -12.36
N LEU A 139 -11.86 1.86 -13.04
CA LEU A 139 -10.63 2.60 -12.74
C LEU A 139 -10.64 4.00 -13.36
N LEU A 140 -11.25 4.13 -14.54
CA LEU A 140 -11.40 5.38 -15.25
C LEU A 140 -12.87 5.63 -15.56
N GLN A 141 -13.23 6.90 -15.58
CA GLN A 141 -14.49 7.39 -16.13
C GLN A 141 -14.24 7.97 -17.53
N ARG A 142 -15.24 7.86 -18.41
CA ARG A 142 -15.18 8.40 -19.78
C ARG A 142 -16.29 9.43 -20.00
N GLN A 143 -15.94 10.55 -20.63
CA GLN A 143 -16.86 11.63 -20.95
C GLN A 143 -16.71 12.07 -22.40
N ARG A 144 -17.83 12.11 -23.13
CA ARG A 144 -17.82 12.52 -24.54
C ARG A 144 -18.06 14.02 -24.64
N HIS A 145 -17.20 14.70 -25.40
CA HIS A 145 -17.39 16.10 -25.75
C HIS A 145 -17.30 16.25 -27.27
N GLY A 146 -18.44 16.51 -27.91
CA GLY A 146 -18.57 16.51 -29.37
C GLY A 146 -18.19 15.18 -30.02
N ARG A 147 -17.13 15.17 -30.83
CA ARG A 147 -16.58 13.96 -31.49
C ARG A 147 -15.43 13.31 -30.71
N ARG A 148 -14.98 13.93 -29.61
CA ARG A 148 -13.83 13.49 -28.81
C ARG A 148 -14.27 12.75 -27.54
N MET A 149 -13.42 11.83 -27.10
CA MET A 149 -13.61 11.02 -25.90
C MET A 149 -12.52 11.36 -24.90
N TYR A 150 -12.92 11.75 -23.69
CA TYR A 150 -12.02 12.11 -22.60
C TYR A 150 -12.11 11.10 -21.47
N PHE A 151 -11.01 10.88 -20.76
CA PHE A 151 -10.86 9.91 -19.68
C PHE A 151 -10.34 10.58 -18.41
N GLY A 152 -10.96 10.28 -17.28
CA GLY A 152 -10.59 10.82 -15.97
C GLY A 152 -10.51 9.71 -14.92
N LEU A 153 -9.91 10.02 -13.78
CA LEU A 153 -9.85 9.10 -12.64
C LEU A 153 -11.21 8.99 -11.96
N THR A 154 -11.57 7.79 -11.52
CA THR A 154 -12.63 7.65 -10.51
C THR A 154 -12.12 8.10 -9.14
N PRO A 155 -12.98 8.55 -8.20
CA PRO A 155 -12.55 8.98 -6.87
C PRO A 155 -11.70 7.93 -6.15
N GLN A 156 -12.13 6.66 -6.24
CA GLN A 156 -11.42 5.51 -5.72
C GLN A 156 -10.01 5.34 -6.31
N THR A 157 -9.86 5.49 -7.63
CA THR A 157 -8.55 5.35 -8.27
C THR A 157 -7.64 6.54 -7.93
N ALA A 158 -8.21 7.73 -7.74
CA ALA A 158 -7.46 8.89 -7.27
C ALA A 158 -6.84 8.64 -5.89
N GLU A 159 -7.60 8.08 -4.94
CA GLU A 159 -7.08 7.70 -3.61
C GLU A 159 -5.93 6.69 -3.70
N ILE A 160 -6.08 5.66 -4.54
CA ILE A 160 -5.03 4.65 -4.76
C ILE A 160 -3.76 5.27 -5.34
N LEU A 161 -3.89 6.21 -6.28
CA LEU A 161 -2.75 6.92 -6.87
C LEU A 161 -2.11 7.91 -5.89
N MET A 162 -2.88 8.54 -4.99
CA MET A 162 -2.34 9.37 -3.90
C MET A 162 -1.47 8.55 -2.96
N ASP A 163 -1.91 7.33 -2.59
CA ASP A 163 -1.08 6.41 -1.80
C ASP A 163 0.18 5.98 -2.58
N GLY A 164 0.04 5.71 -3.88
CA GLY A 164 1.16 5.39 -4.77
C GLY A 164 2.20 6.51 -4.82
N LYS A 165 1.75 7.77 -4.91
CA LYS A 165 2.60 8.96 -4.89
C LYS A 165 3.36 9.10 -3.57
N ARG A 166 2.70 8.84 -2.43
CA ARG A 166 3.35 8.81 -1.11
C ARG A 166 4.48 7.78 -1.07
N ARG A 167 4.22 6.57 -1.59
CA ARG A 167 5.23 5.51 -1.72
C ARG A 167 6.38 5.90 -2.66
N LEU A 168 6.09 6.58 -3.76
CA LEU A 168 7.08 6.98 -4.74
C LEU A 168 8.10 7.99 -4.20
N TRP A 169 7.65 8.97 -3.41
CA TRP A 169 8.44 10.16 -3.06
C TRP A 169 8.76 10.34 -1.58
N GLN A 170 7.88 9.88 -0.69
CA GLN A 170 7.98 10.14 0.75
C GLN A 170 8.45 8.91 1.52
N THR A 171 8.56 7.78 0.84
CA THR A 171 8.81 6.49 1.44
C THR A 171 10.15 5.97 0.91
N GLY A 172 11.15 5.87 1.78
CA GLY A 172 12.46 5.29 1.44
C GLY A 172 12.32 3.85 0.95
N ALA A 173 13.09 3.44 -0.06
CA ALA A 173 13.20 2.04 -0.48
C ALA A 173 13.85 1.18 0.61
N VAL A 174 14.60 1.83 1.51
CA VAL A 174 15.21 1.22 2.68
C VAL A 174 14.54 1.78 3.93
N ASN A 175 14.23 0.92 4.90
CA ASN A 175 13.65 1.30 6.18
C ASN A 175 14.76 1.55 7.21
N GLU A 176 15.28 2.78 7.25
CA GLU A 176 16.35 3.19 8.16
C GLU A 176 15.84 3.62 9.55
N GLU A 177 14.58 4.04 9.62
CA GLU A 177 13.98 4.67 10.82
C GLU A 177 13.26 3.67 11.73
N TRP A 178 13.42 2.37 11.46
CA TRP A 178 12.75 1.33 12.22
C TRP A 178 13.18 1.33 13.69
N ASP A 179 12.20 1.43 14.60
CA ASP A 179 12.39 1.61 16.04
C ASP A 179 12.35 0.28 16.85
N GLY A 180 12.46 -0.85 16.17
CA GLY A 180 12.33 -2.18 16.76
C GLY A 180 10.89 -2.71 16.85
N THR A 181 9.88 -1.91 16.48
CA THR A 181 8.47 -2.30 16.60
C THR A 181 8.05 -3.25 15.48
N TRP A 182 7.26 -4.26 15.81
CA TRP A 182 6.66 -5.22 14.89
C TRP A 182 5.14 -5.20 15.02
N THR A 183 4.46 -5.35 13.90
CA THR A 183 3.04 -5.69 13.88
C THR A 183 2.91 -7.18 13.66
N LEU A 184 2.27 -7.87 14.60
CA LEU A 184 1.96 -9.30 14.52
C LEU A 184 0.46 -9.48 14.30
N LEU A 185 0.11 -10.35 13.37
CA LEU A 185 -1.25 -10.73 13.08
C LEU A 185 -1.39 -12.24 13.21
N GLY A 186 -2.04 -12.67 14.29
CA GLY A 186 -2.44 -14.05 14.51
C GLY A 186 -3.86 -14.27 14.01
N PHE A 187 -4.12 -15.37 13.29
CA PHE A 187 -5.48 -15.74 12.91
C PHE A 187 -5.75 -17.23 13.13
N SER A 188 -7.00 -17.54 13.43
CA SER A 188 -7.49 -18.92 13.49
C SER A 188 -8.82 -19.01 12.76
N LEU A 189 -8.80 -19.66 11.60
CA LEU A 189 -9.95 -19.81 10.70
C LEU A 189 -10.36 -21.29 10.60
N PRO A 190 -11.66 -21.62 10.64
CA PRO A 190 -12.15 -22.97 10.41
C PRO A 190 -11.60 -23.58 9.11
N GLU A 191 -11.45 -24.91 9.05
CA GLU A 191 -10.95 -25.60 7.85
C GLU A 191 -11.83 -25.38 6.62
N SER A 192 -13.13 -25.15 6.80
CA SER A 192 -14.07 -24.86 5.72
C SER A 192 -13.84 -23.49 5.06
N TRP A 193 -13.07 -22.59 5.68
CA TRP A 193 -12.85 -21.21 5.21
C TRP A 193 -11.53 -21.06 4.44
N GLN A 194 -11.23 -22.03 3.57
CA GLN A 194 -9.97 -22.05 2.82
C GLN A 194 -9.81 -20.84 1.92
N ARG A 195 -10.91 -20.38 1.30
CA ARG A 195 -10.91 -19.19 0.43
C ARG A 195 -10.58 -17.92 1.22
N GLN A 196 -11.25 -17.69 2.34
CA GLN A 196 -11.00 -16.53 3.20
C GLN A 196 -9.56 -16.54 3.75
N ARG A 197 -9.04 -17.73 4.08
CA ARG A 197 -7.64 -17.89 4.49
C ARG A 197 -6.69 -17.52 3.36
N HIS A 198 -6.95 -17.97 2.14
CA HIS A 198 -6.15 -17.63 0.97
C HIS A 198 -6.20 -16.11 0.72
N ASP A 199 -7.38 -15.50 0.71
CA ASP A 199 -7.57 -14.07 0.47
C ASP A 199 -6.86 -13.22 1.54
N LEU A 200 -6.98 -13.60 2.82
CA LEU A 200 -6.25 -12.95 3.92
C LEU A 200 -4.73 -13.03 3.72
N ARG A 201 -4.20 -14.24 3.46
CA ARG A 201 -2.75 -14.44 3.25
C ARG A 201 -2.24 -13.64 2.06
N SER A 202 -2.98 -13.63 0.95
CA SER A 202 -2.63 -12.81 -0.21
C SER A 202 -2.55 -11.34 0.18
N ARG A 203 -3.58 -10.78 0.83
CA ARG A 203 -3.56 -9.37 1.24
C ARG A 203 -2.47 -9.02 2.25
N LEU A 204 -2.13 -9.95 3.14
CA LEU A 204 -1.03 -9.78 4.08
C LEU A 204 0.33 -9.72 3.36
N THR A 205 0.58 -10.64 2.42
CA THR A 205 1.78 -10.59 1.56
C THR A 205 1.85 -9.27 0.80
N TRP A 206 0.75 -8.84 0.19
CA TRP A 206 0.65 -7.54 -0.49
C TRP A 206 0.90 -6.34 0.43
N SER A 207 0.66 -6.51 1.73
CA SER A 207 0.87 -5.49 2.74
C SER A 207 2.26 -5.55 3.39
N GLY A 208 3.16 -6.40 2.86
CA GLY A 208 4.53 -6.55 3.35
C GLY A 208 4.67 -7.51 4.54
N PHE A 209 3.58 -8.14 5.00
CA PHE A 209 3.67 -9.16 6.04
C PHE A 209 4.31 -10.43 5.49
N GLY A 210 5.15 -11.05 6.32
CA GLY A 210 5.67 -12.39 6.10
C GLY A 210 5.04 -13.40 7.04
N ALA A 211 5.00 -14.67 6.61
CA ALA A 211 4.42 -15.76 7.38
C ALA A 211 5.45 -16.31 8.38
N LEU A 212 5.46 -15.80 9.61
CA LEU A 212 6.34 -16.27 10.67
C LEU A 212 6.01 -17.71 11.09
N TYR A 213 4.71 -18.02 11.18
CA TYR A 213 4.17 -19.37 11.32
C TYR A 213 2.87 -19.49 10.50
N SER A 214 2.31 -20.70 10.40
CA SER A 214 1.12 -20.99 9.58
C SER A 214 -0.09 -20.07 9.84
N GLY A 215 -0.28 -19.63 11.08
CA GLY A 215 -1.33 -18.71 11.51
C GLY A 215 -0.82 -17.43 12.17
N LEU A 216 0.49 -17.13 12.06
CA LEU A 216 1.10 -15.92 12.62
C LEU A 216 1.90 -15.21 11.54
N TRP A 217 1.51 -13.98 11.26
CA TRP A 217 2.14 -13.11 10.27
C TRP A 217 2.76 -11.92 10.96
N ILE A 218 3.83 -11.39 10.38
CA ILE A 218 4.63 -10.32 10.98
C ILE A 218 5.04 -9.30 9.93
N ALA A 219 5.06 -8.02 10.28
CA ALA A 219 5.58 -6.94 9.45
C ALA A 219 6.32 -5.90 10.31
N PRO A 220 7.39 -5.26 9.79
CA PRO A 220 8.13 -4.25 10.53
C PRO A 220 7.33 -2.96 10.67
N GLY A 221 7.37 -2.37 11.86
CA GLY A 221 6.73 -1.10 12.20
C GLY A 221 5.31 -1.25 12.76
N ASP A 222 4.67 -0.09 12.95
CA ASP A 222 3.27 0.04 13.36
C ASP A 222 2.37 0.12 12.12
N ILE A 223 1.77 -1.02 11.77
CA ILE A 223 0.89 -1.19 10.62
C ILE A 223 -0.54 -1.37 11.12
N ASP A 224 -1.44 -0.47 10.71
CA ASP A 224 -2.87 -0.64 10.91
C ASP A 224 -3.43 -1.71 9.96
N ALA A 225 -3.43 -2.97 10.42
CA ALA A 225 -4.05 -4.09 9.72
C ALA A 225 -5.57 -4.24 10.02
N SER A 226 -6.15 -3.38 10.86
CA SER A 226 -7.54 -3.52 11.30
C SER A 226 -8.53 -3.28 10.16
N ALA A 227 -8.25 -2.32 9.28
CA ALA A 227 -9.06 -2.01 8.10
C ALA A 227 -9.14 -3.21 7.15
N LEU A 228 -7.98 -3.78 6.80
CA LEU A 228 -7.85 -4.97 5.94
C LEU A 228 -8.67 -6.14 6.49
N VAL A 229 -8.55 -6.40 7.80
CA VAL A 229 -9.28 -7.49 8.46
C VAL A 229 -10.78 -7.23 8.50
N SER A 230 -11.20 -5.97 8.70
CA SER A 230 -12.61 -5.57 8.76
C SER A 230 -13.30 -5.71 7.41
N GLU A 231 -12.63 -5.29 6.32
CA GLU A 231 -13.13 -5.44 4.95
C GLU A 231 -13.34 -6.90 4.54
N LEU A 232 -12.47 -7.80 5.02
CA LEU A 232 -12.62 -9.24 4.80
C LEU A 232 -13.68 -9.87 5.71
N GLY A 233 -14.25 -9.12 6.66
CA GLY A 233 -15.21 -9.64 7.64
C GLY A 233 -14.60 -10.62 8.64
N LEU A 234 -13.29 -10.53 8.90
CA LEU A 234 -12.53 -11.51 9.70
C LEU A 234 -12.19 -11.03 11.11
N ALA A 235 -12.69 -9.87 11.55
CA ALA A 235 -12.33 -9.24 12.82
C ALA A 235 -12.47 -10.16 14.05
N ALA A 236 -13.46 -11.05 14.07
CA ALA A 236 -13.66 -12.00 15.16
C ALA A 236 -12.59 -13.11 15.24
N HIS A 237 -11.89 -13.38 14.14
CA HIS A 237 -10.97 -14.50 13.97
C HIS A 237 -9.49 -14.10 13.98
N VAL A 238 -9.21 -12.81 14.13
CA VAL A 238 -7.87 -12.23 14.05
C VAL A 238 -7.53 -11.54 15.37
N LYS A 239 -6.24 -11.59 15.74
CA LYS A 239 -5.64 -10.82 16.83
C LYS A 239 -4.45 -10.06 16.27
N ILE A 240 -4.39 -8.76 16.53
CA ILE A 240 -3.32 -7.87 16.09
C ILE A 240 -2.59 -7.40 17.34
N PHE A 241 -1.26 -7.46 17.31
CA PHE A 241 -0.39 -7.00 18.38
C PHE A 241 0.69 -6.10 17.80
N HIS A 242 1.04 -5.03 18.52
CA HIS A 242 2.27 -4.28 18.30
C HIS A 242 3.25 -4.70 19.39
N ALA A 243 4.42 -5.21 19.00
CA ALA A 243 5.40 -5.79 19.92
C ALA A 243 6.83 -5.40 19.55
N ARG A 244 7.77 -5.72 20.43
CA ARG A 244 9.21 -5.71 20.13
C ARG A 244 9.75 -7.12 20.32
N ALA A 245 10.78 -7.49 19.56
CA ALA A 245 11.46 -8.76 19.74
C ALA A 245 12.26 -8.73 21.05
N ASP A 246 12.37 -9.89 21.69
CA ASP A 246 13.31 -10.09 22.81
C ASP A 246 14.74 -10.16 22.30
N ASP A 247 15.72 -9.76 23.13
CA ASP A 247 17.15 -9.76 22.78
C ASP A 247 17.68 -11.15 22.38
N ALA A 248 17.04 -12.23 22.83
CA ALA A 248 17.37 -13.59 22.42
C ALA A 248 16.99 -13.93 20.98
N THR A 249 16.17 -13.10 20.32
CA THR A 249 15.69 -13.35 18.96
C THR A 249 16.71 -12.85 17.94
N ASP A 250 17.26 -13.75 17.11
CA ASP A 250 18.03 -13.35 15.94
C ASP A 250 17.07 -12.82 14.86
N ILE A 251 16.84 -11.51 14.87
CA ILE A 251 15.97 -10.81 13.92
C ILE A 251 16.49 -11.00 12.48
N GLY A 252 17.81 -11.01 12.27
CA GLY A 252 18.39 -11.17 10.93
C GLY A 252 18.10 -12.54 10.35
N LEU A 253 18.20 -13.60 11.16
CA LEU A 253 17.81 -14.96 10.76
C LEU A 253 16.30 -15.06 10.53
N MET A 254 15.49 -14.53 11.45
CA MET A 254 14.03 -14.51 11.31
C MET A 254 13.60 -13.87 9.98
N ILE A 255 14.21 -12.74 9.61
CA ILE A 255 13.90 -12.05 8.35
C ILE A 255 14.28 -12.91 7.13
N ARG A 256 15.46 -13.54 7.13
CA ARG A 256 15.88 -14.41 6.03
C ARG A 256 14.97 -15.63 5.84
N ASP A 257 14.45 -16.19 6.93
CA ASP A 257 13.58 -17.36 6.89
C ASP A 257 12.13 -17.01 6.51
N THR A 258 11.73 -15.74 6.72
CA THR A 258 10.34 -15.29 6.56
C THR A 258 10.07 -14.63 5.20
N TRP A 259 11.06 -13.97 4.59
CA TRP A 259 10.91 -13.27 3.31
C TRP A 259 11.94 -13.72 2.25
N ASP A 260 11.52 -13.70 0.98
CA ASP A 260 12.43 -13.93 -0.16
C ASP A 260 13.30 -12.69 -0.43
N LEU A 261 14.36 -12.52 0.35
CA LEU A 261 15.31 -11.41 0.18
C LEU A 261 16.01 -11.47 -1.19
N ALA A 262 16.27 -12.67 -1.71
CA ALA A 262 16.94 -12.83 -2.99
C ALA A 262 16.08 -12.29 -4.13
N GLY A 263 14.78 -12.64 -4.16
CA GLY A 263 13.84 -12.14 -5.15
C GLY A 263 13.61 -10.63 -5.03
N VAL A 264 13.53 -10.08 -3.82
CA VAL A 264 13.41 -8.61 -3.62
C VAL A 264 14.67 -7.90 -4.10
N GLY A 265 15.85 -8.37 -3.70
CA GLY A 265 17.13 -7.80 -4.10
C GLY A 265 17.35 -7.86 -5.62
N ALA A 266 16.98 -8.97 -6.26
CA ALA A 266 17.07 -9.14 -7.71
C ALA A 266 16.26 -8.07 -8.47
N ARG A 267 15.04 -7.74 -8.03
CA ARG A 267 14.22 -6.70 -8.68
C ARG A 267 14.87 -5.32 -8.62
N TYR A 268 15.47 -4.97 -7.48
CA TYR A 268 16.22 -3.72 -7.34
C TYR A 268 17.47 -3.72 -8.21
N ALA A 269 18.21 -4.83 -8.25
CA ALA A 269 19.40 -4.96 -9.10
C ALA A 269 19.06 -4.87 -10.59
N GLU A 270 17.97 -5.50 -11.04
CA GLU A 270 17.49 -5.41 -12.43
C GLU A 270 17.07 -3.98 -12.81
N PHE A 271 16.39 -3.27 -11.90
CA PHE A 271 16.07 -1.86 -12.10
C PHE A 271 17.35 -1.03 -12.23
N GLU A 272 18.30 -1.22 -11.31
CA GLU A 272 19.56 -0.47 -11.32
C GLU A 272 20.39 -0.75 -12.58
N GLN A 273 20.49 -2.02 -12.98
CA GLN A 273 21.20 -2.42 -14.21
C GLN A 273 20.63 -1.72 -15.45
N ARG A 274 19.31 -1.54 -15.51
CA ARG A 274 18.63 -0.93 -16.66
C ARG A 274 18.83 0.58 -16.73
N TRP A 275 18.85 1.25 -15.58
CA TRP A 275 18.72 2.71 -15.50
C TRP A 275 20.01 3.45 -15.10
N SER A 276 20.96 2.76 -14.48
CA SER A 276 22.25 3.34 -14.06
C SER A 276 23.01 3.99 -15.22
N GLY A 277 23.02 3.35 -16.38
CA GLY A 277 23.70 3.81 -17.60
C GLY A 277 22.95 4.87 -18.42
N TRP A 278 21.76 5.30 -18.01
CA TRP A 278 20.98 6.28 -18.79
C TRP A 278 21.71 7.64 -18.87
N PRO A 279 22.03 8.14 -20.08
CA PRO A 279 22.98 9.25 -20.27
C PRO A 279 22.38 10.64 -20.01
N GLY A 280 21.08 10.75 -19.78
CA GLY A 280 20.39 12.02 -19.54
C GLY A 280 19.44 12.44 -20.66
N THR A 281 18.75 13.57 -20.45
CA THR A 281 17.65 14.06 -21.30
C THR A 281 18.06 14.55 -22.69
N GLY A 282 19.36 14.62 -23.01
CA GLY A 282 19.84 15.06 -24.32
C GLY A 282 19.72 13.99 -25.42
N ALA A 283 19.54 12.72 -25.04
CA ALA A 283 19.53 11.58 -25.96
C ALA A 283 18.14 10.97 -26.19
N ASP A 284 17.20 11.16 -25.25
CA ASP A 284 15.90 10.47 -25.22
C ASP A 284 14.73 11.43 -25.04
N ASP A 285 13.53 10.95 -25.39
CA ASP A 285 12.27 11.63 -25.07
C ASP A 285 12.06 11.67 -23.54
N PRO A 286 12.09 12.87 -22.91
CA PRO A 286 12.07 12.98 -21.45
C PRO A 286 10.73 12.55 -20.85
N LEU A 287 9.61 12.72 -21.58
CA LEU A 287 8.29 12.28 -21.14
C LEU A 287 8.18 10.75 -21.19
N GLY A 288 8.61 10.14 -22.28
CA GLY A 288 8.66 8.68 -22.42
C GLY A 288 9.56 8.02 -21.37
N VAL A 289 10.76 8.58 -21.13
CA VAL A 289 11.67 8.09 -20.08
C VAL A 289 11.02 8.21 -18.71
N ARG A 290 10.42 9.35 -18.38
CA ARG A 290 9.77 9.57 -17.09
C ARG A 290 8.66 8.57 -16.82
N LEU A 291 7.79 8.33 -17.79
CA LEU A 291 6.70 7.37 -17.64
C LEU A 291 7.23 5.95 -17.40
N ARG A 292 8.27 5.53 -18.15
CA ARG A 292 8.90 4.22 -17.97
C ARG A 292 9.54 4.09 -16.60
N VAL A 293 10.37 5.04 -16.19
CA VAL A 293 11.10 4.94 -14.91
C VAL A 293 10.16 4.96 -13.71
N ILE A 294 9.10 5.78 -13.73
CA ILE A 294 8.07 5.80 -12.67
C ILE A 294 7.31 4.49 -12.65
N SER A 295 6.87 4.00 -13.80
CA SER A 295 6.13 2.74 -13.90
C SER A 295 6.94 1.56 -13.38
N GLU A 296 8.20 1.44 -13.80
CA GLU A 296 9.08 0.36 -13.36
C GLU A 296 9.43 0.46 -11.88
N TRP A 297 9.72 1.66 -11.38
CA TRP A 297 10.01 1.87 -9.96
C TRP A 297 8.81 1.50 -9.08
N LEU A 298 7.59 1.89 -9.48
CA LEU A 298 6.36 1.47 -8.80
C LEU A 298 6.21 -0.05 -8.76
N ASP A 299 6.49 -0.74 -9.87
CA ASP A 299 6.44 -2.21 -9.90
C ASP A 299 7.50 -2.85 -8.99
N THR A 300 8.70 -2.26 -8.90
CA THR A 300 9.77 -2.71 -7.99
C THR A 300 9.36 -2.58 -6.52
N ILE A 301 8.93 -1.39 -6.08
CA ILE A 301 8.65 -1.11 -4.66
C ILE A 301 7.31 -1.67 -4.18
N ARG A 302 6.37 -1.97 -5.09
CA ARG A 302 5.02 -2.46 -4.74
C ARG A 302 5.03 -3.79 -3.98
N THR A 303 6.05 -4.61 -4.20
CA THR A 303 6.21 -5.94 -3.58
C THR A 303 7.31 -5.96 -2.51
N ASP A 304 7.82 -4.79 -2.14
CA ASP A 304 8.86 -4.68 -1.12
C ASP A 304 8.24 -4.73 0.29
N PRO A 305 8.62 -5.69 1.15
CA PRO A 305 8.19 -5.73 2.56
C PRO A 305 8.76 -4.60 3.44
N ARG A 306 9.65 -3.75 2.92
CA ARG A 306 10.28 -2.61 3.61
C ARG A 306 10.94 -3.00 4.93
N LEU A 307 11.75 -4.04 4.84
CA LEU A 307 12.47 -4.62 5.96
C LEU A 307 13.52 -3.63 6.52
N PRO A 308 13.81 -3.71 7.84
CA PRO A 308 14.75 -2.79 8.47
C PRO A 308 16.17 -2.92 7.90
N ALA A 309 16.78 -1.79 7.58
CA ALA A 309 18.08 -1.70 6.90
C ALA A 309 19.18 -2.50 7.61
N GLY A 310 19.22 -2.42 8.94
CA GLY A 310 20.24 -3.06 9.77
C GLY A 310 20.24 -4.59 9.73
N HIS A 311 19.20 -5.21 9.17
CA HIS A 311 19.09 -6.67 9.03
C HIS A 311 19.18 -7.17 7.58
N LEU A 312 19.40 -6.25 6.63
CA LEU A 312 19.59 -6.58 5.23
C LEU A 312 21.07 -6.85 4.92
N PRO A 313 21.38 -7.57 3.83
CA PRO A 313 22.75 -7.74 3.36
C PRO A 313 23.49 -6.40 3.20
N PRO A 314 24.81 -6.32 3.50
CA PRO A 314 25.57 -5.07 3.39
C PRO A 314 25.56 -4.42 2.00
N ASP A 315 25.43 -5.22 0.94
CA ASP A 315 25.39 -4.83 -0.46
C ASP A 315 23.95 -4.72 -1.01
N TRP A 316 22.97 -4.46 -0.15
CA TRP A 316 21.57 -4.41 -0.53
C TRP A 316 21.29 -3.35 -1.63
N PRO A 317 20.76 -3.74 -2.80
CA PRO A 317 20.71 -2.88 -3.99
C PRO A 317 19.65 -1.77 -3.94
N ALA A 318 18.72 -1.79 -2.98
CA ALA A 318 17.58 -0.87 -2.96
C ALA A 318 17.99 0.61 -2.86
N ARG A 319 19.07 0.93 -2.14
CA ARG A 319 19.58 2.31 -2.02
C ARG A 319 20.07 2.84 -3.36
N ALA A 320 20.96 2.12 -4.03
CA ALA A 320 21.49 2.51 -5.33
C ALA A 320 20.36 2.67 -6.37
N ALA A 321 19.44 1.70 -6.40
CA ALA A 321 18.26 1.75 -7.26
C ALA A 321 17.39 3.00 -6.98
N GLN A 322 17.16 3.34 -5.72
CA GLN A 322 16.41 4.53 -5.34
C GLN A 322 17.12 5.83 -5.74
N GLU A 323 18.44 5.90 -5.57
CA GLU A 323 19.24 7.05 -5.98
C GLU A 323 19.19 7.26 -7.50
N THR A 324 19.31 6.17 -8.27
CA THR A 324 19.12 6.16 -9.72
C THR A 324 17.72 6.63 -10.11
N PHE A 325 16.66 6.08 -9.49
CA PHE A 325 15.29 6.53 -9.71
C PHE A 325 15.15 8.04 -9.47
N HIS A 326 15.57 8.54 -8.31
CA HIS A 326 15.47 9.95 -7.96
C HIS A 326 16.27 10.85 -8.91
N ARG A 327 17.46 10.43 -9.35
CA ARG A 327 18.27 11.16 -10.32
C ARG A 327 17.52 11.34 -11.63
N ILE A 328 17.02 10.25 -12.22
CA ILE A 328 16.33 10.27 -13.52
C ILE A 328 15.01 11.03 -13.40
N ALA A 329 14.25 10.79 -12.32
CA ALA A 329 12.97 11.44 -12.12
C ALA A 329 13.13 12.97 -11.94
N ARG A 330 14.20 13.44 -11.27
CA ARG A 330 14.55 14.86 -11.20
C ARG A 330 14.96 15.44 -12.56
N GLN A 331 15.84 14.75 -13.28
CA GLN A 331 16.35 15.21 -14.58
C GLN A 331 15.23 15.32 -15.64
N THR A 332 14.23 14.44 -15.56
CA THR A 332 13.11 14.42 -16.51
C THR A 332 11.92 15.30 -16.10
N ASP A 333 11.83 15.77 -14.85
CA ASP A 333 10.62 16.42 -14.31
C ASP A 333 10.16 17.64 -15.13
N ALA A 334 11.01 18.67 -15.22
CA ALA A 334 10.69 19.89 -15.94
C ALA A 334 10.43 19.67 -17.45
N PRO A 335 11.31 19.01 -18.21
CA PRO A 335 11.07 18.83 -19.64
C PRO A 335 9.86 17.93 -19.92
N ALA A 336 9.61 16.90 -19.10
CA ALA A 336 8.43 16.05 -19.26
C ALA A 336 7.13 16.79 -18.94
N ARG A 337 7.12 17.67 -17.93
CA ARG A 337 5.96 18.54 -17.64
C ARG A 337 5.66 19.51 -18.77
N GLN A 338 6.70 20.15 -19.33
CA GLN A 338 6.51 21.02 -20.49
C GLN A 338 5.88 20.26 -21.66
N MET A 339 6.46 19.12 -22.04
CA MET A 339 5.92 18.29 -23.13
C MET A 339 4.52 17.78 -22.84
N ALA A 340 4.23 17.37 -21.60
CA ALA A 340 2.89 16.93 -21.21
C ALA A 340 1.87 18.08 -21.33
N GLY A 341 2.21 19.30 -20.91
CA GLY A 341 1.34 20.47 -21.05
C GLY A 341 1.05 20.86 -22.50
N GLU A 342 2.00 20.64 -23.41
CA GLU A 342 1.83 20.88 -24.86
C GLU A 342 0.99 19.78 -25.53
N LEU A 343 1.09 18.53 -25.07
CA LEU A 343 0.44 17.38 -25.70
C LEU A 343 -0.93 17.05 -25.11
N LEU A 344 -1.11 17.16 -23.80
CA LEU A 344 -2.31 16.72 -23.09
C LEU A 344 -3.45 17.70 -23.32
N GLU A 345 -4.41 17.29 -24.14
CA GLU A 345 -5.67 18.01 -24.30
C GLU A 345 -6.63 17.63 -23.17
N THR A 346 -7.09 18.62 -22.42
CA THR A 346 -7.97 18.41 -21.26
C THR A 346 -9.33 19.06 -21.45
N ALA A 347 -10.34 18.50 -20.79
CA ALA A 347 -11.66 19.11 -20.65
C ALA A 347 -12.01 19.26 -19.17
N PRO A 348 -12.66 20.37 -18.76
CA PRO A 348 -13.11 20.54 -17.39
C PRO A 348 -14.10 19.44 -17.00
N VAL A 349 -14.04 18.99 -15.75
CA VAL A 349 -14.98 18.03 -15.19
C VAL A 349 -16.38 18.67 -15.22
N GLN A 350 -17.29 18.10 -16.02
CA GLN A 350 -18.70 18.48 -15.90
C GLN A 350 -19.27 17.73 -14.71
N VAL A 351 -19.55 18.47 -13.63
CA VAL A 351 -20.35 17.95 -12.52
C VAL A 351 -21.80 17.86 -13.04
N PRO A 352 -22.46 16.69 -12.94
CA PRO A 352 -23.83 16.51 -13.41
C PRO A 352 -24.84 17.39 -12.66
#